data_AF-A0A914P2Q2-F1
#
_entry.id   AF-A0A914P2Q2-F1
#
_cell.length_a   1.000
_cell.length_b   1.000
_cell.length_c   1.000
_cell.angle_alpha   90.00
_cell.angle_beta   90.00
_cell.angle_gamma   90.00
#
_symmetry.space_group_name_H-M   'P 1'
#
loop_
_entity.id
_entity.type
_entity.pdbx_description
1 polymer ?
#
loop_
_entity_poly.entity_id
_entity_poly.type
_entity_poly.pdbx_seq_one_letter_code
_entity_poly.pdbx_strand_id
1 'polypeptide(L)'
;MVKSKEKLAKIFEAPPENVVTLEQFDAQKLGFNDGNGEQQNFPILCEYVNLMQCKEGYILIDNKCYKVSLGPITPKDAEEACKKEGGVLPSIHNDKRNTFIASM
;
A
#
# COMPACT_ATOMS: atom_id res chain seq x y z
N MET A 1 41.99 -14.82 13.83
CA MET A 1 41.80 -14.91 12.36
C MET A 1 40.33 -15.08 11.93
N VAL A 2 39.39 -15.36 12.83
CA VAL A 2 37.95 -15.53 12.50
C VAL A 2 37.24 -14.18 12.24
N LYS A 3 37.45 -13.17 13.09
CA LYS A 3 36.82 -11.83 12.98
C LYS A 3 37.03 -11.09 11.65
N SER A 4 38.17 -11.29 10.98
CA SER A 4 38.48 -10.66 9.68
C SER A 4 37.78 -11.35 8.52
N LYS A 5 37.53 -12.68 8.61
CA LYS A 5 36.78 -13.43 7.60
C LYS A 5 35.28 -13.19 7.72
N GLU A 6 34.76 -13.05 8.94
CA GLU A 6 33.35 -12.67 9.18
C GLU A 6 33.04 -11.27 8.63
N LYS A 7 33.96 -10.31 8.81
CA LYS A 7 33.81 -8.95 8.26
C LYS A 7 33.85 -8.91 6.73
N LEU A 8 34.63 -9.80 6.10
CA LEU A 8 34.66 -9.97 4.65
C LEU A 8 33.43 -10.72 4.12
N ALA A 9 32.95 -11.74 4.83
CA ALA A 9 31.74 -12.49 4.45
C ALA A 9 30.50 -11.58 4.42
N LYS A 10 30.41 -10.69 5.41
CA LYS A 10 29.38 -9.65 5.47
C LYS A 10 29.37 -8.79 4.19
N ILE A 11 30.50 -8.31 3.70
CA ILE A 11 30.59 -7.39 2.53
C ILE A 11 29.99 -7.98 1.24
N PHE A 12 29.88 -9.30 1.14
CA PHE A 12 29.32 -10.00 -0.02
C PHE A 12 27.94 -10.63 0.24
N GLU A 13 27.30 -10.33 1.37
CA GLU A 13 25.92 -10.76 1.62
C GLU A 13 24.98 -9.93 0.76
N ALA A 14 24.18 -10.61 -0.07
CA ALA A 14 23.10 -9.98 -0.81
C ALA A 14 22.17 -9.24 0.17
N PRO A 15 21.62 -8.07 -0.23
CA PRO A 15 20.65 -7.38 0.61
C PRO A 15 19.45 -8.29 0.90
N PRO A 16 18.81 -8.16 2.08
CA PRO A 16 17.53 -8.81 2.35
C PRO A 16 16.49 -8.47 1.27
N GLU A 17 15.55 -9.39 1.02
CA GLU A 17 14.46 -9.13 0.06
C GLU A 17 13.73 -7.82 0.38
N ASN A 18 13.38 -7.05 -0.66
CA ASN A 18 12.73 -5.73 -0.57
C ASN A 18 13.57 -4.60 0.07
N VAL A 19 14.87 -4.79 0.25
CA VAL A 19 15.79 -3.70 0.62
C VAL A 19 16.38 -3.08 -0.64
N VAL A 20 15.97 -1.86 -0.96
CA VAL A 20 16.51 -1.08 -2.08
C VAL A 20 17.41 0.03 -1.53
N THR A 21 18.70 -0.07 -1.82
CA THR A 21 19.70 0.96 -1.47
C THR A 21 20.00 1.84 -2.68
N LEU A 22 20.43 3.08 -2.42
CA LEU A 22 20.74 4.07 -3.46
C LEU A 22 22.22 4.47 -3.39
N GLU A 23 22.80 4.77 -4.55
CA GLU A 23 24.13 5.37 -4.67
C GLU A 23 24.10 6.66 -5.50
N GLN A 24 25.08 7.54 -5.30
CA GLN A 24 25.22 8.75 -6.11
C GLN A 24 25.85 8.41 -7.46
N PHE A 25 25.09 8.60 -8.54
CA PHE A 25 25.55 8.34 -9.90
C PHE A 25 26.25 9.55 -10.51
N ASP A 26 25.73 10.76 -10.25
CA ASP A 26 26.36 12.04 -10.60
C ASP A 26 25.90 13.16 -9.64
N ALA A 27 26.18 14.43 -9.96
CA ALA A 27 25.83 15.56 -9.12
C ALA A 27 24.32 15.74 -8.86
N GLN A 28 23.44 15.12 -9.66
CA GLN A 28 21.98 15.31 -9.62
C GLN A 28 21.17 14.01 -9.63
N LYS A 29 21.81 12.85 -9.82
CA LYS A 29 21.12 11.57 -10.00
C LYS A 29 21.56 10.51 -9.00
N LEU A 30 20.57 9.81 -8.45
CA LEU A 30 20.76 8.58 -7.68
C LEU A 30 20.51 7.35 -8.57
N GLY A 31 21.29 6.30 -8.35
CA GLY A 31 21.15 4.98 -8.97
C GLY A 31 20.83 3.91 -7.93
N PHE A 32 20.37 2.74 -8.39
CA PHE A 32 20.23 1.57 -7.52
C PHE A 32 21.59 1.00 -7.18
N ASN A 33 21.78 0.68 -5.91
CA ASN A 33 22.97 0.03 -5.41
C ASN A 33 22.61 -1.43 -5.07
N ASP A 34 23.50 -2.36 -5.39
CA ASP A 34 23.37 -3.79 -5.04
C ASP A 34 24.05 -4.12 -3.69
N GLY A 35 24.63 -3.11 -3.03
CA GLY A 35 25.24 -3.22 -1.71
C GLY A 35 24.23 -3.39 -0.57
N ASN A 36 24.64 -4.15 0.45
CA ASN A 36 23.87 -4.37 1.67
C ASN A 36 23.76 -3.07 2.50
N GLY A 37 22.53 -2.57 2.68
CA GLY A 37 22.23 -1.35 3.43
C GLY A 37 22.60 -1.40 4.92
N GLU A 38 22.85 -2.59 5.48
CA GLU A 38 23.36 -2.72 6.85
C GLU A 38 24.86 -2.40 6.98
N GLN A 39 25.60 -2.37 5.85
CA GLN A 39 27.06 -2.38 5.88
C GLN A 39 27.74 -1.06 5.54
N GLN A 40 26.96 -0.01 5.31
CA GLN A 40 27.41 1.38 5.28
C GLN A 40 26.21 2.31 5.11
N ASN A 41 26.41 3.60 5.39
CA ASN A 41 25.46 4.73 5.42
C ASN A 41 24.81 5.05 4.05
N PHE A 42 24.35 4.03 3.32
CA PHE A 42 23.65 4.18 2.06
C PHE A 42 22.20 4.62 2.31
N PRO A 43 21.68 5.58 1.53
CA PRO A 43 20.25 5.90 1.55
C PRO A 43 19.41 4.67 1.17
N ILE A 44 18.32 4.45 1.89
CA ILE A 44 17.34 3.40 1.61
C ILE A 44 16.11 4.04 0.97
N LEU A 45 15.52 3.38 -0.03
CA LEU A 45 14.25 3.77 -0.63
C LEU A 45 13.10 3.06 0.09
N CYS A 46 12.19 3.84 0.70
CA CYS A 46 10.96 3.32 1.29
C CYS A 46 9.78 3.50 0.30
N GLU A 47 9.04 2.43 0.07
CA GLU A 47 7.75 2.48 -0.64
C GLU A 47 6.59 2.50 0.38
N TYR A 48 5.60 3.38 0.17
CA TYR A 48 4.36 3.40 0.95
C TYR A 48 3.16 3.37 0.00
N VAL A 49 2.27 2.40 0.19
CA VAL A 49 1.02 2.29 -0.57
C VAL A 49 -0.09 3.03 0.17
N ASN A 50 -0.65 4.07 -0.45
CA ASN A 50 -1.76 4.84 0.10
C ASN A 50 -3.12 4.31 -0.41
N LEU A 51 -3.84 3.59 0.45
CA LEU A 51 -5.17 3.02 0.14
C LEU A 51 -6.35 4.01 0.35
N MET A 52 -6.07 5.29 0.64
CA MET A 52 -7.10 6.32 0.90
C MET A 52 -7.76 6.87 -0.37
N GLN A 53 -7.73 6.14 -1.48
CA GLN A 53 -8.37 6.54 -2.73
C GLN A 53 -9.43 5.51 -3.12
N CYS A 54 -10.62 6.01 -3.42
CA CYS A 54 -11.71 5.19 -3.92
C CYS A 54 -11.70 5.14 -5.45
N LYS A 55 -12.22 4.05 -6.02
CA LYS A 55 -12.52 3.97 -7.45
C LYS A 55 -13.47 5.11 -7.85
N GLU A 56 -13.48 5.49 -9.11
CA GLU A 56 -14.41 6.49 -9.63
C GLU A 56 -15.87 6.13 -9.29
N GLY A 57 -16.66 7.14 -8.89
CA GLY A 57 -18.04 6.96 -8.44
C GLY A 57 -18.20 6.45 -7.01
N TYR A 58 -17.12 6.15 -6.29
CA TYR A 58 -17.14 5.83 -4.87
C TYR A 58 -16.66 7.01 -4.00
N ILE A 59 -17.28 7.18 -2.83
CA ILE A 59 -16.96 8.20 -1.84
C ILE A 59 -16.23 7.54 -0.67
N LEU A 60 -15.10 8.12 -0.25
CA LEU A 60 -14.34 7.67 0.92
C LEU A 60 -14.99 8.19 2.20
N ILE A 61 -15.46 7.27 3.05
CA ILE A 61 -15.91 7.57 4.41
C ILE A 61 -15.24 6.58 5.36
N ASP A 62 -14.49 7.10 6.35
CA ASP A 62 -13.92 6.30 7.43
C ASP A 62 -13.12 5.07 6.90
N ASN A 63 -12.22 5.35 5.94
CA ASN A 63 -11.34 4.38 5.28
C ASN A 63 -12.08 3.30 4.46
N LYS A 64 -13.34 3.54 4.08
CA LYS A 64 -14.13 2.66 3.22
C LYS A 64 -14.76 3.44 2.08
N CYS A 65 -14.90 2.76 0.95
CA CYS A 65 -15.47 3.32 -0.26
C CYS A 65 -16.94 2.91 -0.40
N TYR A 66 -17.82 3.87 -0.64
CA TYR A 66 -19.26 3.66 -0.80
C TYR A 66 -19.76 4.24 -2.12
N LYS A 67 -20.74 3.59 -2.74
CA LYS A 67 -21.38 4.05 -3.97
C LYS A 67 -22.88 3.83 -3.87
N VAL A 68 -23.64 4.82 -4.33
CA VAL A 68 -25.11 4.75 -4.41
C VAL A 68 -25.49 4.37 -5.83
N SER A 69 -26.27 3.30 -5.98
CA SER A 69 -26.88 2.92 -7.25
C SER A 69 -28.34 3.36 -7.26
N LEU A 70 -28.68 4.32 -8.12
CA LEU A 70 -30.05 4.81 -8.28
C LEU A 70 -30.80 3.93 -9.29
N GLY A 71 -31.97 3.40 -8.90
CA GLY A 71 -32.84 2.63 -9.77
C GLY A 71 -33.56 1.48 -9.05
N PRO A 72 -34.60 0.89 -9.65
CA PRO A 72 -35.26 -0.27 -9.08
C PRO A 72 -34.35 -1.49 -9.22
N ILE A 73 -33.74 -1.91 -8.10
CA ILE A 73 -32.90 -3.09 -8.02
C ILE A 73 -33.38 -3.97 -6.87
N THR A 74 -33.46 -5.28 -7.08
CA THR A 74 -33.79 -6.19 -5.98
C THR A 74 -32.59 -6.34 -5.04
N PRO A 75 -32.78 -6.68 -3.76
CA PRO A 75 -31.65 -6.90 -2.84
C PRO A 75 -30.65 -7.94 -3.34
N LYS A 76 -31.13 -8.99 -4.02
CA LYS A 76 -30.28 -10.02 -4.62
C LYS A 76 -29.42 -9.45 -5.76
N ASP A 77 -30.03 -8.71 -6.68
CA ASP A 77 -29.31 -8.09 -7.80
C ASP A 77 -28.31 -7.03 -7.31
N ALA A 78 -28.63 -6.32 -6.24
CA ALA A 78 -27.73 -5.36 -5.60
C ALA A 78 -26.48 -6.04 -5.01
N GLU A 79 -26.66 -7.19 -4.34
CA GLU A 79 -25.53 -7.97 -3.83
C GLU A 79 -24.63 -8.48 -4.97
N GLU A 80 -25.21 -9.01 -6.05
CA GLU A 80 -24.47 -9.45 -7.23
C GLU A 80 -23.73 -8.29 -7.91
N ALA A 81 -24.36 -7.11 -8.02
CA ALA A 81 -23.75 -5.91 -8.58
C ALA A 81 -22.54 -5.45 -7.74
N CYS A 82 -22.68 -5.40 -6.41
CA CYS A 82 -21.55 -5.07 -5.53
C CYS A 82 -20.39 -6.05 -5.71
N LYS A 83 -20.66 -7.36 -5.79
CA LYS A 83 -19.63 -8.40 -5.99
C LYS A 83 -18.90 -8.23 -7.33
N LYS A 84 -19.62 -7.88 -8.41
CA LYS A 84 -19.02 -7.62 -9.74
C LYS A 84 -18.01 -6.46 -9.72
N GLU A 85 -18.21 -5.45 -8.87
CA GLU A 85 -17.28 -4.32 -8.69
C GLU A 85 -16.15 -4.60 -7.68
N GLY A 86 -16.10 -5.80 -7.11
CA GLY A 86 -15.16 -6.21 -6.06
C GLY A 86 -15.53 -5.72 -4.66
N GLY A 87 -16.79 -5.34 -4.45
CA GLY A 87 -17.34 -4.88 -3.18
C GLY A 87 -18.39 -5.82 -2.59
N VAL A 88 -19.04 -5.37 -1.52
CA VAL A 88 -20.13 -6.06 -0.83
C VAL A 88 -21.17 -5.04 -0.36
N LEU A 89 -22.39 -5.51 -0.06
CA LEU A 89 -23.37 -4.66 0.63
C LEU A 89 -22.81 -4.19 1.99
N PRO A 90 -22.96 -2.91 2.34
CA PRO A 90 -22.36 -2.37 3.55
C PRO A 90 -23.08 -2.92 4.80
N SER A 91 -22.29 -3.27 5.82
CA SER A 91 -22.79 -3.55 7.17
C SER A 91 -22.44 -2.39 8.10
N ILE A 92 -23.46 -1.81 8.74
CA ILE A 92 -23.34 -0.59 9.54
C ILE A 92 -23.39 -0.96 11.02
N HIS A 93 -22.32 -0.68 11.75
CA HIS A 93 -22.13 -1.14 13.14
C HIS A 93 -22.05 0.01 14.16
N ASN A 94 -22.17 1.26 13.74
CA ASN A 94 -22.12 2.41 14.65
C ASN A 94 -22.86 3.63 14.10
N ASP A 95 -23.32 4.49 15.01
CA ASP A 95 -24.14 5.67 14.71
C ASP A 95 -23.39 6.73 13.91
N LYS A 96 -22.08 6.88 14.18
CA LYS A 96 -21.20 7.80 13.44
C LYS A 96 -21.25 7.45 11.94
N ARG A 97 -21.01 6.19 11.60
CA ARG A 97 -21.03 5.68 10.24
C ARG A 97 -22.42 5.75 9.63
N ASN A 98 -23.46 5.42 10.39
CA ASN A 98 -24.85 5.57 9.93
C ASN A 98 -25.16 7.01 9.52
N THR A 99 -24.78 7.98 10.35
CA THR A 99 -25.01 9.41 10.11
C THR A 99 -24.31 9.90 8.85
N PHE A 100 -23.03 9.54 8.67
CA PHE A 100 -22.27 9.93 7.47
C PHE A 100 -22.79 9.30 6.18
N ILE A 101 -23.23 8.03 6.23
CA ILE A 101 -23.79 7.37 5.05
C ILE A 101 -25.16 7.94 4.69
N ALA A 102 -25.99 8.27 5.69
CA ALA A 102 -27.29 8.88 5.48
C ALA A 102 -27.21 10.32 4.90
N SER A 103 -26.05 10.98 4.98
CA SER A 103 -25.83 12.31 4.39
C SER A 103 -25.23 12.29 2.98
N MET A 104 -25.01 11.10 2.39
CA MET A 104 -24.56 10.96 1.00
C MET A 104 -25.60 11.45 -0.01
#